data_AF-A0A3P4AV32-F1
#
_entry.id   AF-A0A3P4AV32-F1
#
_cell.length_a   1.000
_cell.length_b   1.000
_cell.length_c   1.000
_cell.angle_alpha   90.00
_cell.angle_beta   90.00
_cell.angle_gamma   90.00
#
_symmetry.space_group_name_H-M   'P 1'
#
loop_
_entity.id
_entity.type
_entity.pdbx_description
1 polymer ?
#
loop_
_entity_poly.entity_id
_entity_poly.type
_entity_poly.pdbx_seq_one_letter_code
_entity_poly.pdbx_strand_id
1 'polypeptide(L)' 'MAIASVRRRGNYLDVYDERGRRIGGFGISTQDELLGWTADTVIVRRGRTVYHYDARGRVKGTRPA' A
#
# COMPACT_ATOMS: atom_id res chain seq x y z
N MET A 1 2.54 0.89 -14.71
CA MET A 1 3.52 -0.09 -14.18
C MET A 1 2.82 -0.85 -13.09
N ALA A 2 2.95 -2.18 -13.09
CA ALA A 2 2.36 -3.02 -12.07
C ALA A 2 3.18 -2.94 -10.77
N ILE A 3 2.50 -3.08 -9.63
CA ILE A 3 3.12 -3.25 -8.34
C ILE A 3 3.66 -4.68 -8.26
N ALA A 4 4.96 -4.81 -8.05
CA ALA A 4 5.61 -6.10 -7.83
C ALA A 4 5.87 -6.35 -6.35
N SER A 5 6.29 -5.32 -5.61
CA SER A 5 6.53 -5.43 -4.17
C SER A 5 6.23 -4.13 -3.43
N VAL A 6 5.91 -4.28 -2.15
CA VAL A 6 5.69 -3.17 -1.21
C VAL A 6 6.61 -3.38 0.00
N ARG A 7 7.44 -2.38 0.31
CA ARG A 7 8.35 -2.41 1.46
C ARG A 7 7.91 -1.40 2.50
N ARG A 8 7.77 -1.84 3.75
CA ARG A 8 7.58 -0.94 4.88
C ARG A 8 8.92 -0.38 5.37
N ARG A 9 8.96 0.93 5.56
CA ARG A 9 10.08 1.68 6.16
C ARG A 9 9.52 2.61 7.23
N GLY A 10 9.40 2.10 8.45
CA GLY A 10 8.72 2.80 9.55
C GLY A 10 7.25 3.06 9.24
N ASN A 11 6.90 4.36 9.19
CA ASN A 11 5.55 4.88 8.93
C ASN A 11 5.30 5.18 7.45
N TYR A 12 5.98 4.46 6.56
CA TYR A 12 5.90 4.69 5.13
C TYR A 12 5.98 3.37 4.37
N LEU A 13 5.19 3.26 3.30
CA LEU A 13 5.23 2.16 2.35
C LEU A 13 5.88 2.66 1.06
N ASP A 14 7.00 2.03 0.66
CA ASP A 14 7.61 2.21 -0.65
C ASP A 14 7.09 1.13 -1.60
N VAL A 15 6.67 1.52 -2.81
CA VAL A 15 6.04 0.63 -3.80
C VAL A 15 6.94 0.52 -5.02
N TYR A 16 7.23 -0.71 -5.47
CA TYR A 16 8.20 -0.99 -6.53
C TYR A 16 7.57 -1.76 -7.69
N ASP A 17 8.07 -1.52 -8.91
CA ASP A 17 7.79 -2.33 -10.09
C ASP A 17 8.68 -3.59 -10.14
N GLU A 18 8.43 -4.43 -11.14
CA GLU A 18 9.14 -5.71 -11.37
C GLU A 18 10.64 -5.52 -11.67
N ARG A 19 11.06 -4.32 -12.04
CA ARG A 19 12.46 -3.97 -12.30
C ARG A 19 13.15 -3.40 -11.05
N GLY A 20 12.46 -3.42 -9.90
CA GLY A 20 12.95 -2.85 -8.65
C GLY A 20 12.93 -1.32 -8.61
N ARG A 21 12.26 -0.65 -9.56
CA ARG A 21 12.15 0.82 -9.54
C ARG A 21 11.01 1.23 -8.64
N ARG A 22 11.25 2.23 -7.79
CA ARG A 22 10.21 2.82 -6.95
C ARG A 22 9.21 3.58 -7.84
N ILE A 23 7.96 3.13 -7.85
CA ILE A 23 6.86 3.71 -8.63
C ILE A 23 5.92 4.58 -7.79
N GLY A 24 6.09 4.54 -6.46
CA GLY A 24 5.38 5.40 -5.54
C GLY A 24 5.61 5.04 -4.09
N GLY A 25 4.74 5.56 -3.24
CA GLY A 25 4.74 5.29 -1.82
C GLY A 25 3.85 6.25 -1.06
N PHE A 26 3.51 5.89 0.17
CA PHE A 26 2.62 6.68 1.00
C PHE A 26 2.79 6.39 2.49
N GLY A 27 2.38 7.38 3.30
CA GLY A 27 2.45 7.30 4.75
C GLY A 27 1.40 6.35 5.34
N ILE A 28 1.80 5.62 6.37
CA ILE A 28 0.97 4.76 7.22
C ILE A 28 1.32 5.02 8.70
N SER A 29 0.43 4.70 9.62
CA SER A 29 0.73 4.70 11.06
C SER A 29 1.56 3.47 11.46
N THR A 30 2.22 3.52 12.63
CA THR A 30 2.86 2.34 13.24
C THR A 30 1.83 1.23 13.50
N GLN A 31 0.59 1.61 13.82
CA GLN A 31 -0.52 0.71 14.12
C GLN A 31 -1.22 0.14 12.88
N ASP A 32 -0.93 0.69 11.70
CA ASP A 32 -1.52 0.21 10.45
C ASP A 32 -0.85 -1.10 10.02
N GLU A 33 -1.65 -1.97 9.40
CA GLU A 33 -1.21 -3.29 8.95
C GLU A 33 -1.27 -3.38 7.43
N LEU A 34 -0.14 -3.70 6.79
CA LEU A 34 -0.08 -4.06 5.37
C LEU A 34 -0.61 -5.48 5.22
N LEU A 35 -1.79 -5.63 4.61
CA LEU A 35 -2.44 -6.93 4.41
C LEU A 35 -1.95 -7.65 3.15
N GLY A 36 -1.49 -6.88 2.15
CA GLY A 36 -0.99 -7.42 0.89
C GLY A 36 -1.08 -6.41 -0.25
N TRP A 37 -0.81 -6.88 -1.46
CA TRP A 37 -0.94 -6.08 -2.68
C TRP A 37 -1.30 -6.95 -3.88
N THR A 38 -1.87 -6.32 -4.90
CA THR A 38 -2.07 -6.86 -6.25
C THR A 38 -1.24 -6.04 -7.24
N ALA A 39 -1.36 -6.32 -8.54
CA ALA A 39 -0.67 -5.56 -9.59
C ALA A 39 -0.99 -4.04 -9.60
N ASP A 40 -2.06 -3.57 -8.97
CA ASP A 40 -2.49 -2.17 -9.05
C ASP A 40 -3.04 -1.60 -7.71
N THR A 41 -2.96 -2.38 -6.63
CA THR A 41 -3.58 -2.06 -5.35
C THR A 41 -2.70 -2.46 -4.17
N VAL A 42 -2.53 -1.58 -3.19
CA VAL A 42 -1.96 -1.87 -1.87
C VAL A 42 -3.09 -1.91 -0.85
N ILE A 43 -3.16 -2.98 -0.05
CA ILE A 43 -4.25 -3.21 0.91
C ILE A 43 -3.72 -2.98 2.32
N VAL A 44 -4.28 -2.00 3.02
CA VAL A 44 -3.85 -1.63 4.39
C VAL A 44 -5.06 -1.59 5.31
N ARG A 45 -4.98 -2.26 6.46
CA ARG A 45 -5.94 -2.09 7.54
C ARG A 45 -5.52 -0.92 8.41
N ARG A 46 -6.45 0.03 8.61
CA ARG A 46 -6.31 1.17 9.52
C ARG A 46 -7.48 1.13 10.52
N GLY A 47 -7.20 0.68 11.73
CA GLY A 47 -8.25 0.42 12.73
C GLY A 47 -9.27 -0.62 12.22
N ARG A 48 -10.54 -0.22 12.12
CA ARG A 48 -11.67 -1.07 11.72
C ARG A 48 -11.99 -1.05 10.22
N THR A 49 -11.14 -0.41 9.42
CA THR A 49 -11.38 -0.20 7.99
C THR A 49 -10.19 -0.72 7.18
N VAL A 50 -10.48 -1.47 6.12
CA VAL A 50 -9.51 -1.88 5.10
C VAL A 50 -9.58 -0.91 3.94
N TYR A 51 -8.44 -0.32 3.61
CA TYR A 51 -8.26 0.61 2.51
C TYR A 51 -7.54 -0.05 1.35
N HIS A 52 -7.99 0.25 0.14
CA HIS A 52 -7.36 -0.13 -1.11
C HIS A 52 -6.74 1.13 -1.71
N TYR A 53 -5.42 1.16 -1.82
CA TYR A 53 -4.67 2.32 -2.34
C TYR A 53 -4.09 2.02 -3.72
N ASP A 54 -3.99 3.01 -4.60
CA ASP A 54 -3.07 2.96 -5.73
C ASP A 54 -1.60 3.05 -5.25
N ALA A 55 -0.64 2.87 -6.15
CA ALA A 55 0.80 2.93 -5.82
C ALA A 55 1.26 4.29 -5.26
N ARG A 56 0.46 5.36 -5.41
CA ARG A 56 0.76 6.73 -4.95
C ARG A 56 0.00 7.08 -3.66
N GLY A 57 -0.72 6.13 -3.07
CA GLY A 57 -1.47 6.33 -1.84
C GLY A 57 -2.85 6.96 -2.02
N ARG A 58 -3.39 7.00 -3.24
CA ARG A 58 -4.77 7.46 -3.47
C ARG A 58 -5.74 6.33 -3.17
N VAL A 59 -6.82 6.64 -2.44
CA VAL A 59 -7.83 5.65 -2.08
C VAL A 59 -8.63 5.26 -3.33
N LYS A 60 -8.67 3.96 -3.64
CA LYS A 60 -9.53 3.35 -4.67
C LYS A 60 -10.84 2.84 -4.08
N GLY A 61 -10.84 2.48 -2.80
CA GLY A 61 -12.04 2.00 -2.11
C GLY A 61 -11.75 1.57 -0.68
N THR A 62 -12.81 1.34 0.08
CA THR A 62 -12.76 0.92 1.48
C THR A 62 -13.79 -0.17 1.76
N ARG A 63 -13.53 -0.96 2.81
CA ARG A 63 -14.52 -1.88 3.39
C ARG A 63 -14.26 -2.04 4.90
N PRO A 64 -15.26 -2.49 5.69
CA PRO A 64 -15.01 -2.95 7.05
C PRO A 64 -13.94 -4.06 7.07
N ALA A 65 -13.11 -4.05 8.12
CA ALA A 65 -12.03 -5.03 8.31
C ALA A 65 -12.56 -6.44 8.58
#